data_AF-A0A6V7IKN6-F1
#
_entry.id   AF-A0A6V7IKN6-F1
#
_cell.length_a   1.000
_cell.length_b   1.000
_cell.length_c   1.000
_cell.angle_alpha   90.00
_cell.angle_beta   90.00
_cell.angle_gamma   90.00
#
_symmetry.space_group_name_H-M   'P 1'
#
loop_
_entity.id
_entity.type
_entity.pdbx_description
1 polymer ?
#
loop_
_entity_poly.entity_id
_entity_poly.type
_entity_poly.pdbx_seq_one_letter_code
_entity_poly.pdbx_strand_id
1 'polypeptide(L)'
;FYEELIKVANSPEFRKKLQPYDQLFPKLTNLTGRDINSLADASLLYHALMAESSMGLELPAWTKDIFPDGKLLELATLDYEMNNYNDNLRKLFT
;
A
#
# COMPACT_ATOMS: atom_id res chain seq x y z
N PHE A 1 -17.11 -4.97 -11.16
CA PHE A 1 -16.59 -4.31 -9.95
C PHE A 1 -15.14 -4.70 -9.67
N TYR A 2 -14.84 -5.91 -9.16
CA TYR A 2 -13.45 -6.39 -9.00
C TYR A 2 -12.64 -6.40 -10.30
N GLU A 3 -13.28 -6.70 -11.43
CA GLU A 3 -12.64 -6.60 -12.76
C GLU A 3 -12.15 -5.19 -13.09
N GLU A 4 -12.85 -4.16 -12.62
CA GLU A 4 -12.48 -2.77 -12.85
C GLU A 4 -11.23 -2.41 -12.03
N LEU A 5 -11.14 -2.94 -10.81
CA LEU A 5 -9.96 -2.76 -9.95
C LEU A 5 -8.73 -3.40 -10.60
N ILE A 6 -8.90 -4.63 -11.13
CA ILE A 6 -7.83 -5.32 -11.86
C ILE A 6 -7.40 -4.52 -13.10
N LYS A 7 -8.33 -3.94 -13.85
CA LYS A 7 -8.02 -3.10 -15.02
C LYS A 7 -7.23 -1.86 -14.62
N VAL A 8 -7.68 -1.12 -13.60
CA VAL A 8 -7.01 0.10 -13.14
C VAL A 8 -5.63 -0.21 -12.57
N ALA A 9 -5.50 -1.25 -11.72
CA ALA A 9 -4.21 -1.70 -11.19
C ALA A 9 -3.22 -2.08 -12.29
N ASN A 10 -3.69 -2.66 -13.39
CA ASN A 10 -2.86 -3.04 -14.53
C ASN A 10 -2.67 -1.95 -15.58
N SER A 11 -3.25 -0.76 -15.39
CA SER A 11 -3.13 0.34 -16.34
C SER A 11 -1.68 0.84 -16.46
N PRO A 12 -1.28 1.40 -17.62
CA PRO A 12 0.05 2.00 -17.78
C PRO A 12 0.35 3.09 -16.76
N GLU A 13 -0.68 3.84 -16.33
CA GLU A 13 -0.56 4.87 -15.32
C GLU A 13 -0.12 4.29 -13.97
N PHE A 14 -0.88 3.33 -13.43
CA PHE A 14 -0.56 2.74 -12.13
C PHE A 14 0.71 1.91 -12.16
N ARG A 15 0.99 1.19 -13.26
CA ARG A 15 2.28 0.51 -13.45
C ARG A 15 3.45 1.49 -13.38
N LYS A 16 3.33 2.67 -14.00
CA LYS A 16 4.37 3.70 -13.94
C LYS A 16 4.51 4.30 -12.54
N LYS A 17 3.40 4.52 -11.83
CA LYS A 17 3.41 4.97 -10.43
C LYS A 17 4.06 3.94 -9.50
N LEU A 18 3.90 2.64 -9.79
CA LEU A 18 4.42 1.54 -8.98
C LEU A 18 5.89 1.19 -9.23
N GLN A 19 6.41 1.46 -10.43
CA GLN A 19 7.78 1.14 -10.84
C GLN A 19 8.87 1.55 -9.81
N PRO A 20 8.81 2.71 -9.13
CA PRO A 20 9.79 3.08 -8.10
C PRO A 20 9.81 2.18 -6.85
N TYR A 21 8.76 1.37 -6.66
CA TYR A 21 8.54 0.52 -5.48
C TYR A 21 8.73 -0.97 -5.77
N ASP A 22 9.09 -1.36 -6.99
CA ASP A 22 9.23 -2.78 -7.40
C ASP A 22 10.18 -3.57 -6.47
N GLN A 23 11.22 -2.92 -5.95
CA GLN A 23 12.15 -3.53 -4.99
C GLN A 23 11.67 -3.47 -3.53
N LEU A 24 10.71 -2.60 -3.23
CA LEU A 24 10.19 -2.43 -1.87
C LEU A 24 9.26 -3.58 -1.48
N PHE A 25 8.37 -4.02 -2.37
CA PHE A 25 7.47 -5.16 -2.15
C PHE A 25 8.21 -6.42 -1.65
N PRO A 26 9.21 -6.98 -2.38
CA PRO A 26 9.93 -8.16 -1.90
C PRO A 26 10.72 -7.91 -0.61
N LYS A 27 11.22 -6.68 -0.40
CA LYS A 27 11.88 -6.31 0.86
C LYS A 27 10.90 -6.35 2.03
N LEU A 28 9.70 -5.79 1.86
CA LEU A 28 8.64 -5.81 2.88
C LEU A 28 8.17 -7.23 3.16
N THR A 29 8.04 -8.06 2.12
CA THR A 29 7.71 -9.48 2.29
C THR A 29 8.74 -10.19 3.19
N ASN A 30 10.02 -9.96 2.93
CA ASN A 30 11.09 -10.56 3.71
C ASN A 30 11.17 -10.03 5.15
N LEU A 31 10.88 -8.73 5.36
CA LEU A 31 10.90 -8.10 6.68
C LEU A 31 9.71 -8.47 7.57
N THR A 32 8.55 -8.70 6.96
CA THR A 32 7.29 -8.95 7.68
C THR A 32 6.93 -10.44 7.76
N GLY A 33 7.53 -11.28 6.90
CA GLY A 33 7.15 -12.68 6.74
C GLY A 33 5.76 -12.88 6.12
N ARG A 34 5.14 -11.82 5.58
CA ARG A 34 3.85 -11.85 4.88
C ARG A 34 4.05 -11.51 3.42
N ASP A 35 3.26 -12.09 2.53
CA ASP A 35 3.31 -11.74 1.12
C ASP A 35 2.74 -10.32 0.89
N ILE A 36 3.63 -9.35 0.63
CA ILE A 36 3.27 -7.97 0.28
C ILE A 36 3.45 -7.80 -1.24
N ASN A 37 2.38 -7.99 -2.00
CA ASN A 37 2.41 -8.05 -3.47
C ASN A 37 1.47 -7.04 -4.15
N SER A 38 0.76 -6.23 -3.38
CA SER A 38 -0.20 -5.26 -3.89
C SER A 38 -0.20 -3.96 -3.08
N LEU A 39 -0.77 -2.90 -3.67
CA LEU A 39 -1.05 -1.64 -2.99
C LEU A 39 -1.90 -1.86 -1.72
N ALA A 40 -2.88 -2.76 -1.79
CA ALA A 40 -3.72 -3.11 -0.66
C ALA A 40 -2.91 -3.77 0.48
N ASP A 41 -1.97 -4.66 0.17
CA ASP A 41 -1.11 -5.29 1.19
C ASP A 41 -0.19 -4.27 1.87
N ALA A 42 0.39 -3.36 1.09
CA ALA A 42 1.24 -2.28 1.62
C ALA A 42 0.44 -1.27 2.45
N SER A 43 -0.77 -0.92 2.01
CA SER A 43 -1.73 -0.08 2.73
C SER A 43 -2.14 -0.72 4.06
N LEU A 44 -2.42 -2.03 4.07
CA LEU A 44 -2.72 -2.77 5.29
C LEU A 44 -1.53 -2.76 6.27
N LEU A 45 -0.31 -2.93 5.77
CA LEU A 45 0.91 -2.84 6.59
C LEU A 45 1.06 -1.43 7.21
N TYR A 46 0.83 -0.37 6.43
CA TYR A 46 0.83 1.01 6.92
C TYR A 46 -0.14 1.19 8.10
N HIS A 47 -1.38 0.76 7.92
CA HIS A 47 -2.41 0.88 8.94
C HIS A 47 -2.14 0.02 10.18
N ALA A 48 -1.55 -1.16 10.01
CA ALA A 48 -1.12 -1.98 11.13
C ALA A 48 -0.05 -1.29 11.99
N LEU A 49 1.00 -0.76 11.35
CA LEU A 49 2.05 0.00 12.06
C LEU A 49 1.52 1.26 12.73
N MET A 50 0.56 1.94 12.09
CA MET A 50 -0.12 3.10 12.69
C MET A 50 -0.91 2.71 13.93
N ALA A 51 -1.64 1.60 13.88
CA ALA A 51 -2.39 1.09 15.03
C ALA A 51 -1.43 0.71 16.18
N GLU A 52 -0.38 -0.04 15.90
CA GLU A 52 0.64 -0.43 16.88
C GLU A 52 1.30 0.80 17.53
N SER A 53 1.70 1.79 16.73
CA SER A 53 2.26 3.05 17.22
C SER A 53 1.27 3.82 18.10
N SER A 54 -0.01 3.87 17.71
CA SER A 54 -1.06 4.54 18.49
C SER A 54 -1.30 3.87 19.85
N MET A 55 -1.01 2.57 19.97
CA MET A 55 -1.07 1.80 21.20
C MET A 55 0.20 1.95 22.06
N GLY A 56 1.19 2.71 21.61
CA GLY A 56 2.48 2.87 22.30
C GLY A 56 3.40 1.66 22.18
N LEU A 57 3.17 0.77 21.21
CA LEU A 57 4.05 -0.37 20.97
C LEU A 57 5.32 0.09 20.24
N GLU A 58 6.45 -0.51 20.61
CA GLU A 58 7.71 -0.28 19.90
C GLU A 58 7.70 -0.94 18.54
N LEU A 59 7.88 -0.15 17.49
CA LEU A 59 7.96 -0.65 16.13
C LEU A 59 9.36 -1.20 15.81
N PRO A 60 9.46 -2.23 14.94
CA PRO A 60 10.74 -2.73 14.47
C PRO A 60 11.62 -1.64 13.85
N ALA A 61 12.94 -1.71 14.05
CA ALA A 61 13.88 -0.66 13.63
C ALA A 61 13.81 -0.31 12.14
N TRP A 62 13.50 -1.28 11.26
CA TRP A 62 13.40 -1.08 9.82
C TRP A 62 12.26 -0.13 9.40
N THR A 63 11.26 0.08 10.28
CA THR A 63 10.11 0.95 9.99
C THR A 63 10.48 2.42 9.96
N LYS A 64 11.53 2.83 10.70
CA LYS A 64 11.94 4.23 10.88
C LYS A 64 12.26 4.96 9.58
N ASP A 65 12.70 4.23 8.55
CA ASP A 65 13.08 4.81 7.26
C ASP A 65 11.90 4.97 6.29
N ILE A 66 10.74 4.38 6.59
CA ILE A 66 9.61 4.29 5.65
C ILE A 66 8.22 4.59 6.27
N PHE A 67 8.16 4.78 7.60
CA PHE A 67 6.97 5.06 8.40
C PHE A 67 7.36 6.06 9.54
N PRO A 68 6.47 6.97 9.98
CA PRO A 68 5.08 7.16 9.52
C PRO A 68 4.99 7.89 8.18
N ASP A 69 6.02 8.64 7.82
CA ASP A 69 6.13 9.30 6.53
C ASP A 69 6.99 8.48 5.56
N GLY A 70 6.93 8.83 4.27
CA GLY A 70 7.77 8.22 3.23
C GLY A 70 7.07 7.10 2.47
N LYS A 71 7.85 6.11 2.00
CA LYS A 71 7.40 5.18 0.95
C LYS A 71 6.16 4.36 1.32
N LEU A 72 5.97 4.04 2.60
CA LEU A 72 4.81 3.26 3.01
C LEU A 72 3.52 4.10 3.00
N LEU A 73 3.62 5.38 3.38
CA LEU A 73 2.53 6.34 3.24
C LEU A 73 2.22 6.65 1.76
N GLU A 74 3.24 6.76 0.91
CA GLU A 74 3.07 6.94 -0.53
C GLU A 74 2.29 5.76 -1.15
N LEU A 75 2.64 4.52 -0.78
CA LEU A 75 1.91 3.32 -1.23
C LEU A 75 0.47 3.28 -0.72
N ALA A 76 0.22 3.63 0.55
CA ALA A 76 -1.13 3.73 1.10
C ALA A 76 -1.96 4.81 0.38
N THR A 77 -1.33 5.93 0.01
CA THR A 77 -1.97 7.00 -0.75
C THR A 77 -2.32 6.54 -2.17
N LEU A 78 -1.43 5.80 -2.83
CA LEU A 78 -1.68 5.21 -4.14
C LEU A 78 -2.81 4.17 -4.11
N ASP A 79 -2.93 3.38 -3.04
CA ASP A 79 -4.06 2.49 -2.82
C ASP A 79 -5.38 3.27 -2.74
N TYR A 80 -5.40 4.36 -1.98
CA TYR A 80 -6.57 5.25 -1.89
C TYR A 80 -6.93 5.87 -3.25
N GLU A 81 -5.94 6.36 -4.01
CA GLU A 81 -6.14 6.88 -5.36
C GLU A 81 -6.74 5.82 -6.29
N MET A 82 -6.22 4.58 -6.24
CA MET A 82 -6.72 3.48 -7.06
C MET A 82 -8.18 3.16 -6.73
N ASN A 83 -8.50 3.04 -5.45
CA ASN A 83 -9.84 2.71 -4.97
C ASN A 83 -10.87 3.83 -5.28
N ASN A 84 -10.41 5.05 -5.52
CA ASN A 84 -11.26 6.20 -5.87
C ASN A 84 -11.12 6.65 -7.33
N TYR A 85 -10.42 5.89 -8.18
CA TYR A 85 -10.01 6.33 -9.52
C TYR A 85 -11.20 6.64 -10.46
N ASN A 86 -12.29 5.89 -10.34
CA ASN A 86 -13.50 6.12 -11.14
C ASN A 86 -14.78 5.83 -10.34
N ASP A 87 -15.93 6.24 -10.89
CA ASP A 87 -17.24 6.12 -10.24
C ASP A 87 -17.60 4.68 -9.88
N ASN A 88 -17.14 3.70 -10.65
CA ASN A 88 -17.40 2.29 -10.38
C ASN A 88 -16.59 1.79 -9.19
N LEU A 89 -15.33 2.21 -9.07
CA LEU A 89 -14.47 1.85 -7.95
C LEU A 89 -14.87 2.59 -6.67
N ARG A 90 -15.20 3.87 -6.77
CA ARG A 90 -15.67 4.66 -5.63
C ARG A 90 -16.89 4.04 -4.95
N LYS A 91 -17.86 3.55 -5.73
CA LYS A 91 -19.05 2.82 -5.21
C LYS A 91 -18.75 1.50 -4.51
N LEU A 92 -17.55 0.92 -4.69
CA LEU A 92 -17.19 -0.33 -4.00
C LEU A 92 -16.71 -0.08 -2.57
N PHE A 93 -16.16 1.10 -2.33
CA PHE A 93 -15.47 1.43 -1.08
C PHE A 93 -16.17 2.55 -0.28
N THR A 94 -17.37 2.95 -0.71
CA THR A 94 -18.34 3.81 0.02
C THR A 94 -19.64 3.07 0.25
#